data_AF-A0A1A5YLW3-F1
#
_entry.id   AF-A0A1A5YLW3-F1
#
_cell.length_a   1.000
_cell.length_b   1.000
_cell.length_c   1.000
_cell.angle_alpha   90.00
_cell.angle_beta   90.00
_cell.angle_gamma   90.00
#
_symmetry.space_group_name_H-M   'P 1'
#
loop_
_entity.id
_entity.type
_entity.pdbx_description
1 polymer ?
#
loop_
_entity_poly.entity_id
_entity_poly.type
_entity_poly.pdbx_seq_one_letter_code
_entity_poly.pdbx_strand_id
1 'polypeptide(L)'
;MLIIVPDAKMVEKYVDFFNERNFDGIASLLAENAVFSFVTQSSKKFGRDTIMKASHSPSHYQRSDLKAVMINLWGKTAVAFFKTDALGISIALNEIATIETEDNSIVGIKGYYFCPELMEAASEILRVPRELTD
;
A
#
# COMPACT_ATOMS: atom_id res chain seq x y z
N MET A 1 25.04 1.92 1.14
CA MET A 1 23.61 1.84 1.48
C MET A 1 23.09 0.56 0.84
N LEU A 2 22.77 -0.47 1.65
CA LEU A 2 22.21 -1.71 1.11
C LEU A 2 20.84 -1.37 0.52
N ILE A 3 20.64 -1.68 -0.76
CA ILE A 3 19.31 -1.61 -1.38
C ILE A 3 18.57 -2.84 -0.86
N ILE A 4 17.72 -2.64 0.14
CA ILE A 4 16.82 -3.70 0.61
C ILE A 4 15.77 -3.86 -0.48
N VAL A 5 15.88 -4.94 -1.26
CA VAL A 5 14.85 -5.35 -2.21
C VAL A 5 13.81 -6.14 -1.41
N PRO A 6 12.53 -5.76 -1.41
CA PRO A 6 11.54 -6.50 -0.66
C PRO A 6 11.35 -7.91 -1.23
N ASP A 7 11.02 -8.88 -0.37
CA ASP A 7 10.59 -10.20 -0.81
C ASP A 7 9.28 -10.06 -1.59
N ALA A 8 9.36 -10.28 -2.90
CA ALA A 8 8.22 -10.18 -3.80
C ALA A 8 7.05 -11.07 -3.40
N LYS A 9 7.30 -12.27 -2.86
CA LYS A 9 6.23 -13.18 -2.41
C LYS A 9 5.48 -12.64 -1.20
N MET A 10 6.17 -11.89 -0.34
CA MET A 10 5.55 -11.27 0.83
C MET A 10 4.70 -10.07 0.44
N VAL A 11 5.18 -9.28 -0.52
CA VAL A 11 4.41 -8.17 -1.10
C VAL A 11 3.15 -8.71 -1.81
N GLU A 12 3.28 -9.81 -2.56
CA GLU A 12 2.16 -10.49 -3.21
C GLU A 12 1.12 -10.98 -2.19
N LYS A 13 1.54 -11.68 -1.13
CA LYS A 13 0.64 -12.09 -0.03
C LYS A 13 -0.06 -10.90 0.63
N TYR A 14 0.65 -9.79 0.83
CA TYR A 14 0.05 -8.57 1.38
C TYR A 14 -1.05 -8.03 0.45
N VAL A 15 -0.80 -8.01 -0.86
CA VAL A 15 -1.79 -7.60 -1.87
C VAL A 15 -3.01 -8.52 -1.88
N ASP A 16 -2.79 -9.84 -1.83
CA ASP A 16 -3.86 -10.83 -1.79
C ASP A 16 -4.73 -10.65 -0.54
N PHE A 17 -4.11 -10.59 0.64
CA PHE A 17 -4.85 -10.36 1.89
C PHE A 17 -5.59 -9.03 1.91
N PHE A 18 -5.02 -7.97 1.31
CA PHE A 18 -5.74 -6.70 1.18
C PHE A 18 -6.97 -6.83 0.29
N ASN A 19 -6.83 -7.48 -0.86
CA ASN A 19 -7.92 -7.66 -1.83
C ASN A 19 -9.03 -8.58 -1.29
N GLU A 20 -8.66 -9.60 -0.51
CA GLU A 20 -9.58 -10.51 0.20
C GLU A 20 -10.20 -9.89 1.46
N ARG A 21 -9.75 -8.69 1.86
CA ARG A 21 -10.10 -8.04 3.14
C ARG A 21 -9.73 -8.90 4.36
N ASN A 22 -8.70 -9.72 4.22
CA ASN A 22 -8.12 -10.54 5.27
C ASN A 22 -7.13 -9.72 6.12
N PHE A 23 -7.65 -8.83 6.95
CA PHE A 23 -6.84 -7.95 7.79
C PHE A 23 -6.05 -8.71 8.87
N ASP A 24 -6.54 -9.84 9.34
CA ASP A 24 -5.78 -10.73 10.23
C ASP A 24 -4.59 -11.34 9.49
N GLY A 25 -4.77 -11.70 8.22
CA GLY A 25 -3.70 -12.10 7.31
C GLY A 25 -2.64 -11.00 7.17
N ILE A 26 -3.04 -9.74 6.92
CA ILE A 26 -2.12 -8.60 6.89
C ILE A 26 -1.37 -8.46 8.21
N ALA A 27 -2.08 -8.55 9.34
CA ALA A 27 -1.46 -8.47 10.66
C ALA A 27 -0.41 -9.56 10.87
N SER A 28 -0.66 -10.78 10.38
CA SER A 28 0.29 -11.90 10.48
C SER A 28 1.59 -11.68 9.69
N LEU A 29 1.58 -10.82 8.67
CA LEU A 29 2.79 -10.47 7.90
C LEU A 29 3.64 -9.39 8.58
N LEU A 30 3.07 -8.59 9.47
CA LEU A 30 3.77 -7.48 10.12
C LEU A 30 4.65 -7.98 11.27
N ALA A 31 5.91 -7.53 11.28
CA ALA A 31 6.76 -7.64 12.46
C ALA A 31 6.12 -6.92 13.66
N GLU A 32 6.38 -7.40 14.87
CA GLU A 32 5.83 -6.79 16.10
C GLU A 32 6.15 -5.29 16.19
N ASN A 33 7.35 -4.91 15.77
CA ASN A 33 7.89 -3.54 15.76
C ASN A 33 7.79 -2.84 14.39
N ALA A 34 6.98 -3.35 13.46
CA ALA A 34 6.84 -2.77 12.12
C ALA A 34 6.46 -1.27 12.16
N VAL A 35 6.87 -0.51 11.14
CA VAL A 35 6.60 0.92 11.05
C VAL A 35 5.79 1.24 9.80
N PHE A 36 4.66 1.93 9.97
CA PHE A 36 3.97 2.59 8.88
C PHE A 36 4.25 4.09 8.91
N SER A 37 4.60 4.68 7.77
CA SER A 37 4.77 6.13 7.66
C SER A 37 4.19 6.68 6.37
N PHE A 38 3.52 7.83 6.43
CA PHE A 38 3.29 8.65 5.24
C PHE A 38 4.56 9.48 5.00
N VAL A 39 5.18 9.36 3.83
CA VAL A 39 6.54 9.87 3.58
C VAL A 39 6.68 11.37 3.81
N THR A 40 5.68 12.16 3.46
CA THR A 40 5.68 13.62 3.60
C THR A 40 5.04 14.12 4.90
N GLN A 41 4.47 13.23 5.71
CA GLN A 41 3.96 13.62 7.03
C GLN A 41 4.92 13.15 8.12
N SER A 42 5.08 13.95 9.18
CA SER A 42 5.76 13.51 10.41
C SER A 42 4.98 12.44 11.19
N SER A 43 4.01 11.76 10.55
CA SER A 43 3.21 10.69 11.16
C SER A 43 3.91 9.35 10.96
N LYS A 44 4.22 8.68 12.06
CA LYS A 44 4.67 7.30 12.10
C LYS A 44 3.78 6.51 13.05
N LYS A 45 3.41 5.30 12.63
CA LYS A 45 2.70 4.32 13.45
C LYS A 45 3.68 3.20 13.73
N PHE A 46 3.92 2.95 15.01
CA PHE A 46 4.90 1.97 15.47
C PHE A 46 4.19 0.76 16.05
N GLY A 47 4.62 -0.40 15.57
CA GLY A 47 4.13 -1.70 15.98
C GLY A 47 2.86 -2.13 15.24
N ARG A 48 2.76 -3.45 15.03
CA ARG A 48 1.67 -4.11 14.32
C ARG A 48 0.30 -3.64 14.79
N ASP A 49 0.04 -3.67 16.09
CA ASP A 49 -1.28 -3.35 16.65
C ASP A 49 -1.70 -1.90 16.35
N THR A 50 -0.75 -0.97 16.39
CA THR A 50 -1.00 0.45 16.06
C THR A 50 -1.29 0.62 14.56
N ILE A 51 -0.54 -0.09 13.70
CA ILE A 51 -0.77 -0.08 12.25
C ILE A 51 -2.16 -0.64 11.94
N MET A 52 -2.51 -1.80 12.51
CA MET A 52 -3.81 -2.44 12.29
C MET A 52 -4.98 -1.59 12.82
N LYS A 53 -4.82 -0.91 13.95
CA LYS A 53 -5.88 -0.03 14.47
C LYS A 53 -6.07 1.26 13.66
N ALA A 54 -5.00 1.79 13.06
CA ALA A 54 -5.05 3.14 12.50
C ALA A 54 -4.92 3.21 10.97
N SER A 55 -4.11 2.37 10.32
CA SER A 55 -3.90 2.37 8.85
C SER A 55 -4.68 1.25 8.16
N HIS A 56 -4.78 0.10 8.82
CA HIS A 56 -5.37 -1.12 8.28
C HIS A 56 -6.63 -1.55 9.03
N SER A 57 -7.31 -0.60 9.67
CA SER A 57 -8.56 -0.91 10.39
C SER A 57 -9.61 -1.37 9.39
N PRO A 58 -10.26 -2.53 9.59
CA PRO A 58 -11.34 -2.99 8.72
C PRO A 58 -12.45 -1.95 8.55
N SER A 59 -12.70 -1.12 9.58
CA SER A 59 -13.69 -0.05 9.53
C SER A 59 -13.38 1.03 8.48
N HIS A 60 -12.11 1.25 8.12
CA HIS A 60 -11.72 2.20 7.07
C HIS A 60 -11.96 1.65 5.65
N TYR A 61 -12.11 0.33 5.53
CA TYR A 61 -12.24 -0.38 4.26
C TYR A 61 -13.61 -1.02 4.07
N GLN A 62 -14.66 -0.47 4.69
CA GLN A 62 -16.06 -0.73 4.34
C GLN A 62 -16.44 -0.26 2.92
N ARG A 63 -15.43 -0.02 2.07
CA ARG A 63 -15.52 0.39 0.69
C ARG A 63 -14.96 -0.76 -0.18
N SER A 64 -15.83 -1.39 -0.94
CA SER A 64 -15.49 -2.48 -1.86
C SER A 64 -14.75 -1.99 -3.12
N ASP A 65 -14.68 -0.67 -3.30
CA ASP A 65 -14.15 -0.02 -4.49
C ASP A 65 -12.63 0.11 -4.51
N LEU A 66 -11.88 -0.40 -3.53
CA LEU A 66 -10.41 -0.35 -3.52
C LEU A 66 -9.76 -1.71 -3.81
N LYS A 67 -8.84 -1.75 -4.78
CA LYS A 67 -7.99 -2.91 -5.07
C LYS A 67 -6.51 -2.55 -5.01
N ALA A 68 -5.70 -3.44 -4.46
CA ALA A 68 -4.25 -3.36 -4.47
C ALA A 68 -3.67 -4.19 -5.62
N VAL A 69 -2.59 -3.70 -6.24
CA VAL A 69 -1.82 -4.40 -7.27
C VAL A 69 -0.34 -4.16 -7.02
N MET A 70 0.46 -5.22 -7.10
CA MET A 70 1.92 -5.09 -7.12
C MET A 70 2.38 -4.59 -8.49
N ILE A 71 3.15 -3.50 -8.52
CA ILE A 71 3.65 -2.87 -9.74
C ILE A 71 5.14 -2.54 -9.63
N ASN A 72 5.79 -2.26 -10.75
CA ASN A 72 7.14 -1.71 -10.77
C ASN A 72 7.10 -0.25 -11.25
N LEU A 73 7.56 0.68 -10.41
CA LEU A 73 7.71 2.09 -10.76
C LEU A 73 9.16 2.52 -10.53
N TRP A 74 9.78 3.12 -11.55
CA TRP A 74 11.16 3.61 -11.51
C TRP A 74 12.16 2.57 -10.96
N GLY A 75 12.00 1.31 -11.36
CA GLY A 75 12.87 0.20 -10.94
C GLY A 75 12.62 -0.32 -9.53
N LYS A 76 11.53 0.10 -8.86
CA LYS A 76 11.15 -0.36 -7.52
C LYS A 76 9.81 -1.07 -7.51
N THR A 77 9.75 -2.18 -6.77
CA THR A 77 8.48 -2.84 -6.43
C THR A 77 7.67 -1.94 -5.50
N ALA A 78 6.43 -1.67 -5.89
CA ALA A 78 5.47 -0.88 -5.14
C ALA A 78 4.11 -1.59 -5.14
N VAL A 79 3.25 -1.16 -4.21
CA VAL A 79 1.84 -1.53 -4.19
C VAL A 79 1.04 -0.30 -4.59
N ALA A 80 0.28 -0.41 -5.67
CA ALA A 80 -0.68 0.61 -6.07
C ALA A 80 -2.08 0.21 -5.59
N PHE A 81 -2.77 1.17 -4.98
CA PHE A 81 -4.16 1.05 -4.60
C PHE A 81 -4.98 1.83 -5.60
N PHE A 82 -5.91 1.17 -6.29
CA PHE A 82 -6.81 1.78 -7.27
C PHE A 82 -8.23 1.84 -6.73
N LYS A 83 -8.92 2.95 -6.99
CA LYS A 83 -10.38 2.98 -6.98
C LYS A 83 -10.88 2.21 -8.20
N THR A 84 -11.96 1.48 -8.01
CA THR A 84 -12.60 0.63 -9.01
C THR A 84 -14.07 0.96 -9.13
N ASP A 85 -14.62 0.79 -10.33
CA ASP A 85 -16.06 0.87 -10.56
C ASP A 85 -16.79 -0.40 -10.06
N ALA A 86 -18.11 -0.46 -10.26
CA ALA A 86 -18.93 -1.62 -9.88
C ALA A 86 -18.55 -2.92 -10.64
N LEU A 87 -17.84 -2.82 -11.76
CA LEU A 87 -17.33 -3.96 -12.52
C LEU A 87 -15.91 -4.35 -12.08
N GLY A 88 -15.31 -3.62 -11.14
CA GLY A 88 -13.98 -3.86 -10.63
C GLY A 88 -12.86 -3.36 -11.53
N ILE A 89 -13.16 -2.47 -12.49
CA ILE A 89 -12.21 -1.82 -13.39
C ILE A 89 -11.57 -0.65 -12.67
N SER A 90 -10.23 -0.54 -12.72
CA SER A 90 -9.50 0.59 -12.12
C SER A 90 -9.84 1.90 -12.82
N ILE A 91 -10.38 2.86 -12.07
CA ILE A 91 -10.80 4.17 -12.58
C ILE A 91 -9.96 5.33 -12.05
N ALA A 92 -9.27 5.16 -10.91
CA ALA A 92 -8.34 6.16 -10.39
C ALA A 92 -7.24 5.53 -9.51
N LEU A 93 -6.04 6.12 -9.50
CA LEU A 93 -4.95 5.77 -8.59
C LEU A 93 -5.16 6.44 -7.22
N ASN A 94 -5.53 5.66 -6.21
CA ASN A 94 -5.76 6.17 -4.86
C ASN A 94 -4.45 6.42 -4.10
N GLU A 95 -3.55 5.44 -4.05
CA GLU A 95 -2.32 5.52 -3.26
C GLU A 95 -1.22 4.64 -3.87
N ILE A 96 0.03 5.06 -3.69
CA ILE A 96 1.21 4.20 -3.86
C ILE A 96 1.81 3.94 -2.48
N ALA A 97 2.21 2.70 -2.23
CA ALA A 97 3.04 2.35 -1.08
C ALA A 97 4.25 1.51 -1.49
N THR A 98 5.33 1.59 -0.71
CA THR A 98 6.42 0.61 -0.78
C THR A 98 6.48 -0.19 0.51
N ILE A 99 6.85 -1.46 0.41
CA ILE A 99 6.97 -2.38 1.54
C ILE A 99 8.46 -2.70 1.73
N GLU A 100 8.86 -2.76 2.99
CA GLU A 100 10.19 -3.20 3.43
C GLU A 100 10.04 -4.49 4.21
N THR A 101 10.85 -5.49 3.86
CA THR A 101 10.80 -6.83 4.44
C THR A 101 12.16 -7.19 5.02
N GLU A 102 12.16 -7.91 6.12
CA GLU A 102 13.34 -8.51 6.73
C GLU A 102 12.97 -9.91 7.22
N ASP A 103 13.85 -10.89 6.96
CA ASP A 103 13.59 -12.31 7.18
C ASP A 103 12.22 -12.75 6.63
N ASN A 104 11.26 -13.05 7.51
CA ASN A 104 9.92 -13.52 7.18
C ASN A 104 8.82 -12.52 7.59
N SER A 105 9.14 -11.23 7.74
CA SER A 105 8.17 -10.20 8.14
C SER A 105 8.30 -8.90 7.36
N ILE A 106 7.18 -8.17 7.27
CA ILE A 106 7.12 -6.78 6.86
C ILE A 106 7.55 -5.93 8.06
N VAL A 107 8.65 -5.20 7.90
CA VAL A 107 9.17 -4.28 8.92
C VAL A 107 8.78 -2.83 8.64
N GLY A 108 8.42 -2.51 7.40
CA GLY A 108 8.12 -1.13 6.99
C GLY A 108 7.08 -1.03 5.90
N ILE A 109 6.19 -0.04 6.00
CA ILE A 109 5.29 0.39 4.94
C ILE A 109 5.40 1.91 4.82
N LYS A 110 5.69 2.39 3.60
CA LYS A 110 5.78 3.81 3.29
C LYS A 110 4.67 4.18 2.31
N GLY A 111 3.71 4.97 2.77
CA GLY A 111 2.61 5.49 1.95
C GLY A 111 2.98 6.83 1.32
N TYR A 112 2.62 7.00 0.05
CA TYR A 112 2.97 8.17 -0.78
C TYR A 112 1.75 9.00 -1.17
N TYR A 113 0.57 8.75 -0.61
CA TYR A 113 -0.66 9.50 -0.89
C TYR A 113 -0.46 11.04 -0.92
N PHE A 114 0.24 11.57 0.09
CA PHE A 114 0.54 13.00 0.26
C PHE A 114 1.79 13.47 -0.49
N CYS A 115 2.23 12.74 -1.53
CA CYS A 115 3.32 13.12 -2.42
C CYS A 115 2.73 13.47 -3.80
N PRO A 116 2.17 14.68 -4.00
CA PRO A 116 1.37 15.00 -5.19
C PRO A 116 2.13 14.78 -6.50
N GLU A 117 3.37 15.27 -6.60
CA GLU A 117 4.19 15.14 -7.82
C GLU A 117 4.54 13.68 -8.13
N LEU A 118 4.86 12.87 -7.11
CA LEU A 118 5.15 11.44 -7.31
C LEU A 118 3.91 10.69 -7.78
N MET A 119 2.77 10.97 -7.15
CA MET A 119 1.51 10.34 -7.50
C MET A 119 1.03 10.75 -8.89
N GLU A 120 1.21 12.00 -9.30
CA GLU A 120 0.93 12.47 -10.66
C GLU A 120 1.79 11.71 -11.68
N ALA A 121 3.10 11.66 -11.46
CA ALA A 121 4.00 10.92 -12.34
C ALA A 121 3.68 9.41 -12.39
N ALA A 122 3.27 8.81 -11.26
CA ALA A 122 2.80 7.43 -11.23
C ALA A 122 1.52 7.25 -12.06
N SER A 123 0.58 8.20 -11.97
CA SER A 123 -0.69 8.19 -12.70
C SER A 123 -0.48 8.24 -14.22
N GLU A 124 0.48 9.04 -14.69
CA GLU A 124 0.86 9.14 -16.11
C GLU A 124 1.43 7.81 -16.63
N ILE A 125 2.33 7.19 -15.87
CA ILE A 125 2.93 5.88 -16.20
C ILE A 125 1.85 4.80 -16.26
N LEU A 126 0.95 4.80 -15.28
CA LEU A 126 -0.11 3.80 -15.14
C LEU A 126 -1.32 4.06 -16.05
N ARG A 127 -1.36 5.22 -16.72
CA ARG A 127 -2.44 5.67 -17.61
C ARG A 127 -3.82 5.62 -16.95
N VAL A 128 -3.87 6.07 -15.69
CA VAL A 128 -5.09 6.14 -14.88
C VAL A 128 -5.04 7.46 -14.10
N PRO A 129 -6.14 8.22 -13.98
CA PRO A 129 -6.10 9.50 -13.29
C PRO A 129 -5.79 9.30 -11.81
N ARG A 130 -5.09 10.25 -11.19
CA ARG A 130 -4.85 10.26 -9.74
C ARG A 130 -6.16 10.40 -8.94
N GLU A 131 -7.05 11.25 -9.41
CA GLU A 131 -8.31 11.56 -8.73
C GLU A 131 -9.43 11.53 -9.76
N LEU A 132 -10.63 11.11 -9.36
CA LEU A 132 -11.80 11.32 -10.20
C LEU A 132 -12.11 12.81 -10.13
N THR A 133 -11.99 13.52 -11.24
CA THR A 133 -12.59 14.85 -11.36
C THR A 133 -14.09 14.66 -11.46
N ASP A 134 -14.83 15.27 -10.54
CA ASP A 134 -16.30 15.36 -10.59
C ASP A 134 -16.79 16.02 -11.89
#